data_AF-E1YEL1-F1
#
_entry.id   AF-E1YEL1-F1
#
_cell.length_a   1.000
_cell.length_b   1.000
_cell.length_c   1.000
_cell.angle_alpha   90.00
_cell.angle_beta   90.00
_cell.angle_gamma   90.00
#
_symmetry.space_group_name_H-M   'P 1'
#
loop_
_entity.id
_entity.type
_entity.pdbx_description
1 polymer ?
#
loop_
_entity_poly.entity_id
_entity_poly.type
_entity_poly.pdbx_seq_one_letter_code
_entity_poly.pdbx_strand_id
1 'polypeptide(L)'
;MTTPADLERLQKLLKSLQPLAEKQAGDPVQSQDWNMLARTLISLAQTLLAREMEPTVVPHTHTEQVSLSWLDPKLRNFMEQGPLGDPAITARLLKIEKNSQTIVTRIDSVANDLEKVRNQVSDVSLKDIVRESSVTTLNRKVTSIADGRDDVVQLRTSLNEINKELATVMEAADAFKIDGKVADMTGINNRIKSVEELRKRLTNSSGELLDASKLEIRLADLENTLVTEEELDAAIKNLIDATTKGLLEKVHEESNIALREIIDKQAERIAASLREEVLKKIPEPKQIIEEAVAKQMGILVDQKISTLSNDLDKKIADAKDSILKTVLDSTSSGTGDVKPSFEVDDLTKVYGIGTTFAVRLNEAHINSYKELAALSHDELAEILHVSVDRIKKYQFVEQAKELVLKTERIA
;
A
#
# COMPACT_ATOMS: atom_id res chain seq x y z
N MET A 1 -31.28 -36.05 -26.79
CA MET A 1 -31.67 -34.92 -27.66
C MET A 1 -31.76 -33.67 -26.80
N THR A 2 -31.29 -32.50 -27.25
CA THR A 2 -31.45 -31.26 -26.46
C THR A 2 -32.93 -30.96 -26.28
N THR A 3 -33.41 -30.92 -25.05
CA THR A 3 -34.82 -30.66 -24.80
C THR A 3 -35.13 -29.19 -25.09
N PRO A 4 -36.37 -28.82 -25.44
CA PRO A 4 -36.77 -27.41 -25.58
C PRO A 4 -36.46 -26.58 -24.33
N ALA A 5 -36.53 -27.19 -23.15
CA ALA A 5 -36.17 -26.56 -21.88
C ALA A 5 -34.67 -26.24 -21.77
N ASP A 6 -33.79 -27.08 -22.33
CA ASP A 6 -32.35 -26.82 -22.35
C ASP A 6 -32.00 -25.64 -23.25
N LEU A 7 -32.70 -25.51 -24.40
CA LEU A 7 -32.53 -24.38 -25.31
C LEU A 7 -32.97 -23.06 -24.65
N GLU A 8 -34.09 -23.05 -23.92
CA GLU A 8 -34.55 -21.86 -23.20
C GLU A 8 -33.57 -21.45 -22.08
N ARG A 9 -33.00 -22.42 -21.36
CA ARG A 9 -31.98 -22.17 -20.33
C ARG A 9 -30.68 -21.62 -20.92
N LEU A 10 -30.20 -22.20 -22.02
CA LEU A 10 -29.02 -21.69 -22.74
C LEU A 10 -29.25 -20.27 -23.25
N GLN A 11 -30.45 -19.97 -23.75
CA GLN A 11 -30.80 -18.62 -24.21
C GLN A 11 -30.82 -17.60 -23.07
N LYS A 12 -31.27 -17.98 -21.87
CA LYS A 12 -31.21 -17.13 -20.67
C LYS A 12 -29.77 -16.87 -20.22
N LEU A 13 -28.92 -17.90 -20.23
CA LEU A 13 -27.49 -17.75 -19.91
C LEU A 13 -26.78 -16.86 -20.93
N LEU A 14 -27.07 -17.01 -22.22
CA LEU A 14 -26.50 -16.16 -23.27
C LEU A 14 -26.91 -14.70 -23.11
N LYS A 15 -28.18 -14.42 -22.83
CA LYS A 15 -28.66 -13.06 -22.55
C LYS A 15 -27.98 -12.45 -21.32
N SER A 16 -27.70 -13.24 -20.29
CA SER A 16 -27.00 -12.75 -19.10
C SER A 16 -25.55 -12.37 -19.38
N LEU A 17 -24.90 -12.97 -20.39
CA LEU A 17 -23.52 -12.67 -20.77
C LEU A 17 -23.39 -11.54 -21.80
N GLN A 18 -24.50 -11.06 -22.37
CA GLN A 18 -24.49 -10.00 -23.39
C GLN A 18 -23.78 -8.71 -22.93
N PRO A 19 -23.96 -8.21 -21.69
CA PRO A 19 -23.26 -7.00 -21.23
C PRO A 19 -21.74 -7.16 -21.16
N LEU A 20 -21.24 -8.38 -20.90
CA LEU A 20 -19.81 -8.68 -20.90
C LEU A 20 -19.23 -8.72 -22.33
N ALA A 21 -20.04 -9.10 -23.32
CA ALA A 21 -19.61 -9.15 -24.72
C ALA A 21 -19.42 -7.76 -25.35
N GLU A 22 -20.03 -6.72 -24.77
CA GLU A 22 -19.92 -5.34 -25.24
C GLU A 22 -18.66 -4.61 -24.68
N LYS A 23 -17.95 -5.22 -23.72
CA LYS A 23 -16.72 -4.66 -23.14
C LYS A 23 -15.54 -4.78 -24.11
N GLN A 24 -14.77 -3.70 -24.23
CA GLN A 24 -13.57 -3.67 -25.08
C GLN A 24 -12.30 -3.93 -24.27
N ALA A 25 -11.24 -4.34 -24.97
CA ALA A 25 -9.93 -4.52 -24.35
C ALA A 25 -9.42 -3.18 -23.80
N GLY A 26 -9.21 -3.13 -22.48
CA GLY A 26 -8.83 -1.91 -21.75
C GLY A 26 -9.91 -1.37 -20.82
N ASP A 27 -11.16 -1.82 -20.96
CA ASP A 27 -12.22 -1.47 -20.02
C ASP A 27 -11.98 -2.17 -18.66
N PRO A 28 -12.16 -1.46 -17.52
CA PRO A 28 -12.04 -2.08 -16.22
C PRO A 28 -13.18 -3.08 -16.01
N VAL A 29 -12.80 -4.36 -15.81
CA VAL A 29 -13.74 -5.44 -15.44
C VAL A 29 -14.10 -5.29 -13.98
N GLN A 30 -15.38 -5.08 -13.68
CA GLN A 30 -15.83 -4.95 -12.30
C GLN A 30 -15.96 -6.33 -11.65
N SER A 31 -15.94 -6.38 -10.32
CA SER A 31 -16.14 -7.63 -9.57
C SER A 31 -17.50 -8.28 -9.86
N GLN A 32 -18.51 -7.47 -10.21
CA GLN A 32 -19.83 -7.95 -10.62
C GLN A 32 -19.79 -8.72 -11.94
N ASP A 33 -19.00 -8.26 -12.91
CA ASP A 33 -18.83 -8.89 -14.23
C ASP A 33 -18.17 -10.27 -14.09
N TRP A 34 -17.14 -10.37 -13.25
CA TRP A 34 -16.48 -11.64 -12.91
C TRP A 34 -17.41 -12.64 -12.23
N ASN A 35 -18.19 -12.18 -11.25
CA ASN A 35 -19.15 -13.03 -10.55
C ASN A 35 -20.26 -13.54 -11.47
N MET A 36 -20.67 -12.72 -12.44
CA MET A 36 -21.63 -13.11 -13.46
C MET A 36 -21.08 -14.24 -14.35
N LEU A 37 -19.84 -14.11 -14.83
CA LEU A 37 -19.17 -15.14 -15.64
C LEU A 37 -18.99 -16.46 -14.86
N ALA A 38 -18.54 -16.39 -13.60
CA ALA A 38 -18.36 -17.58 -12.78
C ALA A 38 -19.68 -18.34 -12.55
N ARG A 39 -20.77 -17.61 -12.28
CA ARG A 39 -22.11 -18.22 -12.08
C ARG A 39 -22.62 -18.91 -13.34
N THR A 40 -22.46 -18.30 -14.51
CA THR A 40 -22.93 -18.92 -15.76
C THR A 40 -22.15 -20.18 -16.12
N LEU A 41 -20.84 -20.22 -15.87
CA LEU A 41 -20.02 -21.43 -16.04
C LEU A 41 -20.45 -22.56 -15.11
N ILE A 42 -20.72 -22.26 -13.83
CA ILE A 42 -21.19 -23.26 -12.86
C ILE A 42 -22.56 -23.82 -13.28
N SER A 43 -23.50 -22.96 -13.69
CA SER A 43 -24.81 -23.40 -14.17
C SER A 43 -24.71 -24.26 -15.43
N LEU A 44 -23.80 -23.95 -16.35
CA LEU A 44 -23.54 -24.78 -17.53
C LEU A 44 -22.99 -26.16 -17.13
N ALA A 45 -22.01 -26.20 -16.22
CA ALA A 45 -21.42 -27.44 -15.72
C ALA A 45 -22.45 -28.33 -15.02
N GLN A 46 -23.31 -27.75 -14.17
CA GLN A 46 -24.39 -28.49 -13.50
C GLN A 46 -25.41 -29.06 -14.50
N THR A 47 -25.73 -28.31 -15.56
CA THR A 47 -26.65 -28.78 -16.60
C THR A 47 -26.05 -29.92 -17.41
N LEU A 48 -24.75 -29.88 -17.69
CA LEU A 48 -24.04 -30.96 -18.37
C LEU A 48 -23.95 -32.22 -17.49
N LEU A 49 -23.65 -32.06 -16.19
CA LEU A 49 -23.61 -33.18 -15.24
C LEU A 49 -24.98 -33.85 -15.06
N ALA A 50 -26.05 -33.06 -14.98
CA ALA A 50 -27.41 -33.57 -14.83
C ALA A 50 -27.85 -34.41 -16.05
N ARG A 51 -27.30 -34.15 -17.23
CA ARG A 51 -27.59 -34.88 -18.47
C ARG A 51 -26.93 -36.27 -18.51
N GLU A 52 -25.83 -36.48 -17.78
CA GLU A 52 -25.18 -37.79 -17.69
C GLU A 52 -25.88 -38.76 -16.72
N MET A 53 -26.86 -38.27 -15.94
CA MET A 53 -27.57 -39.04 -14.92
C MET A 53 -28.97 -39.51 -15.34
N GLU A 54 -29.29 -39.63 -16.63
CA GLU A 54 -30.53 -40.31 -17.05
C GLU A 54 -30.38 -41.85 -16.89
N PRO A 55 -31.18 -42.51 -16.02
CA PRO A 55 -31.11 -43.95 -15.83
C PRO A 55 -31.81 -44.65 -17.01
N THR A 56 -31.03 -45.16 -17.96
CA THR A 56 -31.56 -45.84 -19.16
C THR A 56 -31.67 -47.36 -19.02
N VAL A 57 -31.61 -47.92 -17.80
CA VAL A 57 -31.74 -49.38 -17.62
C VAL A 57 -33.01 -49.72 -16.87
N VAL A 58 -33.93 -50.37 -17.58
CA VAL A 58 -35.15 -50.97 -17.02
C VAL A 58 -34.73 -52.02 -15.99
N PRO A 59 -35.23 -51.95 -14.74
CA PRO A 59 -34.86 -52.89 -13.69
C PRO A 59 -35.43 -54.27 -14.02
N HIS A 60 -34.53 -55.21 -14.30
CA HIS A 60 -34.86 -56.61 -14.39
C HIS A 60 -34.10 -57.33 -13.26
N THR A 61 -34.84 -58.10 -12.47
CA THR A 61 -34.32 -58.85 -11.33
C THR A 61 -33.69 -60.16 -11.83
N HIS A 62 -32.38 -60.29 -11.68
CA HIS A 62 -31.68 -61.57 -11.88
C HIS A 62 -31.60 -62.32 -10.56
N THR A 63 -32.00 -63.59 -10.57
CA THR A 63 -32.10 -64.47 -9.38
C THR A 63 -30.74 -64.82 -8.75
N GLU A 64 -29.63 -64.38 -9.33
CA GLU A 64 -28.27 -64.51 -8.80
C GLU A 64 -27.71 -63.20 -8.21
N GLN A 65 -28.50 -62.13 -8.13
CA GLN A 65 -28.04 -60.90 -7.48
C GLN A 65 -28.03 -61.03 -5.96
N VAL A 66 -26.88 -60.69 -5.37
CA VAL A 66 -26.71 -60.49 -3.92
C VAL A 66 -27.69 -59.41 -3.47
N SER A 67 -28.81 -59.84 -2.89
CA SER A 67 -29.79 -58.92 -2.35
C SER A 67 -29.19 -58.17 -1.15
N LEU A 68 -29.57 -56.90 -0.96
CA LEU A 68 -29.14 -56.08 0.19
C LEU A 68 -29.39 -56.77 1.54
N SER A 69 -30.34 -57.72 1.59
CA SER A 69 -30.65 -58.56 2.74
C SER A 69 -29.56 -59.59 3.11
N TRP A 70 -28.53 -59.79 2.28
CA TRP A 70 -27.37 -60.64 2.57
C TRP A 70 -26.16 -59.87 3.10
N LEU A 71 -26.13 -58.56 2.95
CA LEU A 71 -25.06 -57.72 3.53
C LEU A 71 -25.20 -57.65 5.04
N ASP A 72 -24.05 -57.65 5.74
CA ASP A 72 -23.96 -57.41 7.18
C ASP A 72 -24.82 -56.19 7.57
N PRO A 73 -25.60 -56.24 8.68
CA PRO A 73 -26.46 -55.14 9.09
C PRO A 73 -25.79 -53.77 9.10
N LYS A 74 -24.49 -53.66 9.42
CA LYS A 74 -23.75 -52.39 9.40
C LYS A 74 -23.51 -51.87 7.98
N LEU A 75 -23.14 -52.75 7.06
CA LEU A 75 -22.93 -52.42 5.64
C LEU A 75 -24.25 -52.10 4.95
N ARG A 76 -25.32 -52.83 5.29
CA ARG A 76 -26.67 -52.52 4.82
C ARG A 76 -27.12 -51.14 5.30
N ASN A 77 -26.94 -50.84 6.58
CA ASN A 77 -27.30 -49.53 7.12
C ASN A 77 -26.47 -48.40 6.47
N PHE A 78 -25.18 -48.65 6.20
CA PHE A 78 -24.31 -47.71 5.48
C PHE A 78 -24.72 -47.50 4.01
N MET A 79 -25.16 -48.54 3.31
CA MET A 79 -25.63 -48.44 1.93
C MET A 79 -27.04 -47.84 1.83
N GLU A 80 -27.94 -48.16 2.75
CA GLU A 80 -29.32 -47.65 2.76
C GLU A 80 -29.40 -46.20 3.23
N GLN A 81 -28.58 -45.80 4.22
CA GLN A 81 -28.58 -44.43 4.75
C GLN A 81 -27.50 -43.54 4.12
N GLY A 82 -26.64 -44.12 3.27
CA GLY A 82 -25.50 -43.45 2.66
C GLY A 82 -24.41 -43.09 3.68
N PRO A 83 -23.28 -42.52 3.23
CA PRO A 83 -22.14 -42.15 4.08
C PRO A 83 -22.46 -41.07 5.14
N LEU A 84 -23.68 -40.53 5.13
CA LEU A 84 -24.17 -39.52 6.07
C LEU A 84 -25.04 -40.10 7.19
N GLY A 85 -25.38 -41.40 7.15
CA GLY A 85 -26.17 -42.06 8.20
C GLY A 85 -25.41 -42.32 9.50
N ASP A 86 -24.08 -42.27 9.47
CA ASP A 86 -23.26 -42.45 10.67
C ASP A 86 -23.27 -41.16 11.54
N PRO A 87 -23.82 -41.20 12.77
CA PRO A 87 -23.83 -40.06 13.68
C PRO A 87 -22.41 -39.54 14.00
N ALA A 88 -21.37 -40.38 13.90
CA ALA A 88 -19.99 -39.94 14.08
C ALA A 88 -19.47 -39.11 12.90
N ILE A 89 -19.88 -39.44 11.66
CA ILE A 89 -19.49 -38.70 10.46
C ILE A 89 -20.22 -37.34 10.41
N THR A 90 -21.51 -37.32 10.74
CA THR A 90 -22.27 -36.06 10.84
C THR A 90 -21.73 -35.14 11.93
N ALA A 91 -21.34 -35.67 13.09
CA ALA A 91 -20.66 -34.89 14.13
C ALA A 91 -19.32 -34.28 13.66
N ARG A 92 -18.55 -35.03 12.85
CA ARG A 92 -17.31 -34.53 12.25
C ARG A 92 -17.58 -33.44 11.20
N LEU A 93 -18.60 -33.62 10.36
CA LEU A 93 -19.01 -32.63 9.36
C LEU A 93 -19.50 -31.34 10.02
N LEU A 94 -20.33 -31.42 11.06
CA LEU A 94 -20.75 -30.25 11.84
C LEU A 94 -19.56 -29.53 12.50
N LYS A 95 -18.55 -30.27 12.96
CA LYS A 95 -17.32 -29.67 13.49
C LYS A 95 -16.51 -28.97 12.40
N ILE A 96 -16.41 -29.56 11.21
CA ILE A 96 -15.75 -28.94 10.05
C ILE A 96 -16.51 -27.67 9.62
N GLU A 97 -17.84 -27.71 9.58
CA GLU A 97 -18.68 -26.56 9.25
C GLU A 97 -18.49 -25.42 10.27
N LYS A 98 -18.50 -25.73 11.57
CA LYS A 98 -18.26 -24.75 12.63
C LYS A 98 -16.83 -24.16 12.56
N ASN A 99 -15.83 -24.99 12.24
CA ASN A 99 -14.47 -24.51 12.03
C ASN A 99 -14.37 -23.62 10.79
N SER A 100 -15.07 -23.97 9.70
CA SER A 100 -15.15 -23.17 8.48
C SER A 100 -15.78 -21.80 8.75
N GLN A 101 -16.91 -21.73 9.48
CA GLN A 101 -17.53 -20.47 9.91
C GLN A 101 -16.59 -19.62 10.79
N THR A 102 -15.78 -20.26 11.63
CA THR A 102 -14.77 -19.56 12.44
C THR A 102 -13.64 -18.99 11.57
N ILE A 103 -13.27 -19.68 10.49
CA ILE A 103 -12.28 -19.18 9.53
C ILE A 103 -12.84 -17.98 8.76
N VAL A 104 -14.10 -18.04 8.30
CA VAL A 104 -14.74 -16.93 7.59
C VAL A 104 -14.76 -15.66 8.46
N THR A 105 -15.21 -15.78 9.71
CA THR A 105 -15.24 -14.62 10.63
C THR A 105 -13.84 -14.05 10.94
N ARG A 106 -12.80 -14.89 10.98
CA ARG A 106 -11.41 -14.41 11.10
C ARG A 106 -10.93 -13.70 9.84
N ILE A 107 -11.28 -14.19 8.66
CA ILE A 107 -10.95 -13.53 7.39
C ILE A 107 -11.62 -12.15 7.32
N ASP A 108 -12.89 -12.05 7.70
CA ASP A 108 -13.61 -10.78 7.76
C ASP A 108 -12.96 -9.79 8.74
N SER A 109 -12.51 -10.27 9.90
CA SER A 109 -11.76 -9.43 10.85
C SER A 109 -10.45 -8.93 10.26
N VAL A 110 -9.68 -9.80 9.59
CA VAL A 110 -8.42 -9.42 8.95
C VAL A 110 -8.65 -8.41 7.82
N ALA A 111 -9.71 -8.59 7.03
CA ALA A 111 -10.08 -7.63 5.99
C ALA A 111 -10.39 -6.24 6.58
N ASN A 112 -11.17 -6.19 7.66
CA ASN A 112 -11.51 -4.95 8.36
C ASN A 112 -10.28 -4.28 9.00
N ASP A 113 -9.35 -5.06 9.57
CA ASP A 113 -8.12 -4.51 10.15
C ASP A 113 -7.16 -4.01 9.06
N LEU A 114 -7.12 -4.66 7.91
CA LEU A 114 -6.32 -4.23 6.76
C LEU A 114 -6.88 -2.93 6.14
N GLU A 115 -8.21 -2.78 6.11
CA GLU A 115 -8.86 -1.52 5.72
C GLU A 115 -8.51 -0.38 6.71
N LYS A 116 -8.53 -0.65 8.02
CA LYS A 116 -8.10 0.35 9.02
C LYS A 116 -6.65 0.76 8.85
N VAL A 117 -5.74 -0.19 8.63
CA VAL A 117 -4.32 0.11 8.37
C VAL A 117 -4.17 0.93 7.11
N ARG A 118 -4.89 0.59 6.03
CA ARG A 118 -4.89 1.37 4.78
C ARG A 118 -5.35 2.81 5.01
N ASN A 119 -6.42 3.00 5.78
CA ASN A 119 -6.95 4.32 6.10
C ASN A 119 -5.96 5.12 6.99
N GLN A 120 -5.33 4.47 7.98
CA GLN A 120 -4.30 5.11 8.80
C GLN A 120 -3.05 5.50 8.00
N VAL A 121 -2.60 4.65 7.07
CA VAL A 121 -1.48 4.96 6.18
C VAL A 121 -1.86 6.11 5.24
N SER A 122 -3.08 6.13 4.73
CA SER A 122 -3.60 7.24 3.93
C SER A 122 -3.61 8.55 4.72
N ASP A 123 -4.08 8.52 5.97
CA ASP A 123 -4.09 9.70 6.85
C ASP A 123 -2.69 10.19 7.21
N VAL A 124 -1.74 9.28 7.46
CA VAL A 124 -0.35 9.63 7.73
C VAL A 124 0.31 10.22 6.48
N SER A 125 0.08 9.63 5.30
CA SER A 125 0.55 10.17 4.02
C SER A 125 -0.02 11.58 3.77
N LEU A 126 -1.31 11.79 4.03
CA LEU A 126 -1.93 13.10 3.90
C LEU A 126 -1.32 14.12 4.87
N LYS A 127 -1.10 13.73 6.13
CA LYS A 127 -0.45 14.58 7.14
C LYS A 127 0.99 14.91 6.78
N ASP A 128 1.74 13.96 6.23
CA ASP A 128 3.11 14.21 5.79
C ASP A 128 3.18 15.12 4.57
N ILE A 129 2.27 15.00 3.60
CA ILE A 129 2.15 15.96 2.47
C ILE A 129 1.83 17.38 2.99
N VAL A 130 0.91 17.49 3.96
CA VAL A 130 0.60 18.78 4.60
C VAL A 130 1.82 19.31 5.38
N ARG A 131 2.57 18.45 6.06
CA ARG A 131 3.78 18.84 6.79
C ARG A 131 4.90 19.27 5.84
N GLU A 132 5.11 18.56 4.74
CA GLU A 132 6.12 18.88 3.73
C GLU A 132 5.82 20.18 3.00
N SER A 133 4.55 20.44 2.65
CA SER A 133 4.15 21.73 2.09
C SER A 133 4.33 22.88 3.09
N SER A 134 4.08 22.64 4.40
CA SER A 134 4.35 23.62 5.45
C SER A 134 5.84 23.90 5.65
N VAL A 135 6.69 22.86 5.56
CA VAL A 135 8.16 22.98 5.61
C VAL A 135 8.69 23.68 4.37
N THR A 136 8.15 23.41 3.18
CA THR A 136 8.53 24.09 1.94
C THR A 136 8.15 25.57 1.98
N THR A 137 7.00 25.90 2.56
CA THR A 137 6.55 27.29 2.75
C THR A 137 7.41 28.01 3.80
N LEU A 138 7.74 27.33 4.91
CA LEU A 138 8.68 27.84 5.91
C LEU A 138 10.07 28.04 5.33
N ASN A 139 10.58 27.08 4.55
CA ASN A 139 11.87 27.18 3.91
C ASN A 139 11.88 28.35 2.92
N ARG A 140 10.85 28.50 2.08
CA ARG A 140 10.71 29.69 1.20
C ARG A 140 10.68 31.01 1.98
N LYS A 141 9.96 31.10 3.09
CA LYS A 141 9.95 32.30 3.93
C LYS A 141 11.29 32.54 4.61
N VAL A 142 11.98 31.49 5.05
CA VAL A 142 13.29 31.59 5.69
C VAL A 142 14.37 31.95 4.67
N THR A 143 14.35 31.39 3.46
CA THR A 143 15.24 31.77 2.36
C THR A 143 14.95 33.19 1.89
N SER A 144 13.68 33.62 1.79
CA SER A 144 13.37 35.00 1.41
C SER A 144 13.72 36.02 2.50
N ILE A 145 13.70 35.62 3.78
CA ILE A 145 14.19 36.47 4.88
C ILE A 145 15.73 36.52 4.89
N ALA A 146 16.40 35.43 4.52
CA ALA A 146 17.85 35.40 4.34
C ALA A 146 18.31 36.27 3.15
N ASP A 147 17.48 36.38 2.10
CA ASP A 147 17.69 37.27 0.94
C ASP A 147 17.29 38.73 1.16
N GLY A 148 16.79 39.11 2.34
CA GLY A 148 16.51 40.52 2.66
C GLY A 148 17.74 41.44 2.57
N ARG A 149 18.96 40.88 2.47
CA ARG A 149 20.19 41.64 2.20
C ARG A 149 20.28 42.11 0.75
N ASP A 150 19.79 41.33 -0.21
CA ASP A 150 19.78 41.71 -1.62
C ASP A 150 18.72 42.78 -1.91
N ASP A 151 17.57 42.72 -1.23
CA ASP A 151 16.54 43.77 -1.31
C ASP A 151 17.06 45.10 -0.75
N VAL A 152 17.85 45.07 0.33
CA VAL A 152 18.48 46.28 0.90
C VAL A 152 19.58 46.83 -0.01
N VAL A 153 20.31 45.96 -0.73
CA VAL A 153 21.29 46.37 -1.75
C VAL A 153 20.60 46.98 -2.97
N GLN A 154 19.47 46.42 -3.43
CA GLN A 154 18.66 47.00 -4.50
C GLN A 154 18.04 48.34 -4.09
N LEU A 155 17.50 48.46 -2.88
CA LEU A 155 16.99 49.73 -2.35
C LEU A 155 18.09 50.80 -2.26
N ARG A 156 19.30 50.42 -1.85
CA ARG A 156 20.44 51.35 -1.77
C ARG A 156 20.92 51.79 -3.15
N THR A 157 20.85 50.90 -4.13
CA THR A 157 21.20 51.20 -5.53
C THR A 157 20.16 52.13 -6.16
N SER A 158 18.88 51.81 -5.97
CA SER A 158 17.74 52.67 -6.35
C SER A 158 17.81 54.06 -5.71
N LEU A 159 18.09 54.15 -4.41
CA LEU A 159 18.23 55.43 -3.72
C LEU A 159 19.42 56.25 -4.21
N ASN A 160 20.53 55.60 -4.57
CA ASN A 160 21.70 56.28 -5.14
C ASN A 160 21.43 56.78 -6.57
N GLU A 161 20.69 56.03 -7.38
CA GLU A 161 20.27 56.46 -8.72
C GLU A 161 19.28 57.63 -8.64
N ILE A 162 18.28 57.54 -7.75
CA ILE A 162 17.35 58.65 -7.50
C ILE A 162 18.10 59.90 -7.04
N ASN A 163 19.06 59.78 -6.13
CA ASN A 163 19.86 60.94 -5.67
C ASN A 163 20.72 61.55 -6.79
N LYS A 164 21.24 60.72 -7.71
CA LYS A 164 22.02 61.19 -8.85
C LYS A 164 21.14 61.90 -9.88
N GLU A 165 19.96 61.35 -10.16
CA GLU A 165 18.97 62.00 -11.01
C GLU A 165 18.47 63.30 -10.39
N LEU A 166 18.21 63.33 -9.08
CA LEU A 166 17.80 64.54 -8.36
C LEU A 166 18.89 65.63 -8.44
N ALA A 167 20.16 65.26 -8.27
CA ALA A 167 21.28 66.19 -8.41
C ALA A 167 21.36 66.77 -9.83
N THR A 168 21.17 65.93 -10.86
CA THR A 168 21.18 66.36 -12.26
C THR A 168 19.99 67.27 -12.58
N VAL A 169 18.81 66.98 -12.01
CA VAL A 169 17.61 67.81 -12.14
C VAL A 169 17.77 69.14 -11.38
N MET A 170 18.41 69.14 -10.22
CA MET A 170 18.69 70.36 -9.47
C MET A 170 19.72 71.25 -10.18
N GLU A 171 20.75 70.67 -10.78
CA GLU A 171 21.76 71.39 -11.56
C GLU A 171 21.16 71.97 -12.86
N ALA A 172 20.28 71.21 -13.53
CA ALA A 172 19.49 71.72 -14.65
C ALA A 172 18.49 72.82 -14.21
N ALA A 173 17.83 72.66 -13.06
CA ALA A 173 16.87 73.65 -12.55
C ALA A 173 17.54 74.96 -12.12
N ASP A 174 18.77 74.92 -11.60
CA ASP A 174 19.55 76.12 -11.29
C ASP A 174 20.05 76.84 -12.55
N ALA A 175 20.36 76.10 -13.63
CA ALA A 175 20.68 76.69 -14.94
C ALA A 175 19.49 77.41 -15.61
N PHE A 176 18.26 77.19 -15.13
CA PHE A 176 17.03 77.78 -15.67
C PHE A 176 16.39 78.86 -14.77
N LYS A 177 17.10 79.38 -13.77
CA LYS A 177 16.63 80.56 -13.01
C LYS A 177 17.00 81.86 -13.74
N ILE A 178 16.00 82.61 -14.18
CA ILE A 178 16.14 84.01 -14.61
C ILE A 178 15.52 84.87 -13.49
N ASP A 179 16.31 85.77 -12.89
CA ASP A 179 15.91 86.63 -11.75
C ASP A 179 15.36 85.89 -10.52
N GLY A 180 15.96 84.74 -10.16
CA GLY A 180 15.65 84.02 -8.92
C GLY A 180 14.32 83.27 -8.92
N LYS A 181 13.62 83.20 -10.06
CA LYS A 181 12.44 82.35 -10.25
C LYS A 181 12.74 81.31 -11.34
N VAL A 182 12.32 80.06 -11.11
CA VAL A 182 12.50 78.97 -12.08
C VAL A 182 11.73 79.34 -13.35
N ALA A 183 12.43 79.47 -14.47
CA ALA A 183 11.80 79.76 -15.75
C ALA A 183 10.87 78.58 -16.10
N ASP A 184 9.60 78.89 -16.36
CA ASP A 184 8.59 77.91 -16.76
C ASP A 184 8.89 77.43 -18.19
N MET A 185 9.86 76.54 -18.32
CA MET A 185 10.28 75.96 -19.61
C MET A 185 9.16 75.15 -20.24
N THR A 186 8.26 74.59 -19.43
CA THR A 186 7.05 73.91 -19.89
C THR A 186 6.08 74.92 -20.51
N GLY A 187 5.85 76.06 -19.85
CA GLY A 187 5.06 77.17 -20.38
C GLY A 187 5.67 77.80 -21.64
N ILE A 188 6.99 77.95 -21.70
CA ILE A 188 7.67 78.47 -22.90
C ILE A 188 7.59 77.48 -24.06
N ASN A 189 7.84 76.19 -23.84
CA ASN A 189 7.72 75.15 -24.87
C ASN A 189 6.27 75.00 -25.35
N ASN A 190 5.30 75.06 -24.43
CA ASN A 190 3.89 75.03 -24.80
C ASN A 190 3.50 76.27 -25.60
N ARG A 191 3.97 77.47 -25.22
CA ARG A 191 3.71 78.70 -25.98
C ARG A 191 4.37 78.67 -27.36
N ILE A 192 5.59 78.16 -27.48
CA ILE A 192 6.28 78.01 -28.77
C ILE A 192 5.56 76.99 -29.65
N LYS A 193 5.16 75.83 -29.11
CA LYS A 193 4.35 74.84 -29.82
C LYS A 193 3.01 75.40 -30.25
N SER A 194 2.31 76.13 -29.37
CA SER A 194 1.04 76.77 -29.72
C SER A 194 1.20 77.82 -30.82
N VAL A 195 2.29 78.59 -30.82
CA VAL A 195 2.58 79.58 -31.87
C VAL A 195 2.97 78.92 -33.19
N GLU A 196 3.75 77.84 -33.17
CA GLU A 196 4.07 77.05 -34.36
C GLU A 196 2.85 76.31 -34.93
N GLU A 197 2.00 75.78 -34.05
CA GLU A 197 0.79 75.08 -34.45
C GLU A 197 -0.26 76.08 -34.98
N LEU A 198 -0.37 77.26 -34.37
CA LEU A 198 -1.16 78.37 -34.91
C LEU A 198 -0.61 78.80 -36.27
N ARG A 199 0.71 78.95 -36.43
CA ARG A 199 1.33 79.27 -37.72
C ARG A 199 1.05 78.19 -38.75
N LYS A 200 1.18 76.90 -38.43
CA LYS A 200 0.86 75.79 -39.33
C LYS A 200 -0.62 75.78 -39.73
N ARG A 201 -1.53 76.03 -38.79
CA ARG A 201 -2.98 76.12 -39.04
C ARG A 201 -3.35 77.35 -39.86
N LEU A 202 -2.61 78.43 -39.69
CA LEU A 202 -2.75 79.64 -40.48
C LEU A 202 -1.92 79.61 -41.77
N THR A 203 -1.26 78.51 -42.12
CA THR A 203 -0.57 78.38 -43.41
C THR A 203 -1.37 77.41 -44.27
N ASN A 204 -1.80 77.84 -45.46
CA ASN A 204 -2.55 76.97 -46.37
C ASN A 204 -1.65 75.86 -46.95
N SER A 205 -2.24 74.88 -47.63
CA SER A 205 -1.52 73.76 -48.26
C SER A 205 -0.52 74.19 -49.34
N SER A 206 -0.56 75.44 -49.78
CA SER A 206 0.37 76.04 -50.74
C SER A 206 1.56 76.74 -50.06
N GLY A 207 1.60 76.78 -48.71
CA GLY A 207 2.69 77.40 -47.94
C GLY A 207 2.51 78.89 -47.65
N GLU A 208 1.38 79.49 -48.03
CA GLU A 208 1.08 80.91 -47.80
C GLU A 208 0.22 81.10 -46.53
N LEU A 209 0.47 82.18 -45.78
CA LEU A 209 -0.35 82.53 -44.60
C LEU A 209 -1.78 82.89 -45.03
N LEU A 210 -2.77 82.32 -44.35
CA LEU A 210 -4.20 82.47 -44.57
C LEU A 210 -4.60 83.94 -44.42
N ASP A 211 -5.06 84.50 -45.53
CA ASP A 211 -5.73 85.80 -45.60
C ASP A 211 -6.98 85.78 -44.70
N ALA A 212 -7.06 86.73 -43.76
CA ALA A 212 -8.13 86.84 -42.77
C ALA A 212 -9.54 86.86 -43.42
N SER A 213 -9.62 87.40 -44.64
CA SER A 213 -10.83 87.49 -45.44
C SER A 213 -11.40 86.11 -45.85
N LYS A 214 -10.55 85.10 -46.00
CA LYS A 214 -10.96 83.72 -46.36
C LYS A 214 -11.31 82.87 -45.13
N LEU A 215 -10.81 83.26 -43.95
CA LEU A 215 -11.11 82.59 -42.68
C LEU A 215 -12.56 82.84 -42.27
N GLU A 216 -13.07 84.05 -42.48
CA GLU A 216 -14.45 84.43 -42.17
C GLU A 216 -15.46 83.65 -43.04
N ILE A 217 -15.13 83.41 -44.32
CA ILE A 217 -15.94 82.60 -45.23
C ILE A 217 -15.93 81.12 -44.82
N ARG A 218 -14.79 80.57 -44.38
CA ARG A 218 -14.71 79.16 -43.93
C ARG A 218 -15.33 78.93 -42.57
N LEU A 219 -15.34 79.92 -41.68
CA LEU A 219 -16.05 79.85 -40.41
C LEU A 219 -17.57 79.80 -40.62
N ALA A 220 -18.10 80.59 -41.56
CA ALA A 220 -19.51 80.53 -41.96
C ALA A 220 -19.90 79.20 -42.63
N ASP A 221 -18.97 78.53 -43.32
CA ASP A 221 -19.19 77.23 -43.96
C ASP A 221 -19.10 76.06 -42.93
N LEU A 222 -18.16 76.16 -41.97
CA LEU A 222 -18.01 75.18 -40.88
C LEU A 222 -19.16 75.25 -39.86
N GLU A 223 -19.73 76.42 -39.62
CA GLU A 223 -20.92 76.58 -38.76
C GLU A 223 -22.15 75.84 -39.33
N ASN A 224 -22.20 75.63 -40.66
CA ASN A 224 -23.23 74.85 -41.34
C ASN A 224 -22.88 73.35 -41.51
N THR A 225 -21.66 72.93 -41.12
CA THR A 225 -21.15 71.55 -41.31
C THR A 225 -20.67 70.91 -40.00
N LEU A 226 -21.21 71.33 -38.86
CA LEU A 226 -20.91 70.70 -37.58
C LEU A 226 -21.72 69.40 -37.44
N VAL A 227 -20.99 68.28 -37.51
CA VAL A 227 -21.36 66.93 -37.08
C VAL A 227 -22.07 67.03 -35.74
N THR A 228 -23.28 66.46 -35.66
CA THR A 228 -24.06 66.51 -34.42
C THR A 228 -23.39 65.71 -33.32
N GLU A 229 -23.62 66.07 -32.06
CA GLU A 229 -23.12 65.35 -30.88
C GLU A 229 -23.45 63.84 -30.97
N GLU A 230 -24.60 63.52 -31.55
CA GLU A 230 -25.08 62.15 -31.79
C GLU A 230 -24.20 61.36 -32.78
N GLU A 231 -23.69 62.00 -33.84
CA GLU A 231 -22.81 61.36 -34.81
C GLU A 231 -21.42 61.12 -34.22
N LEU A 232 -20.94 62.03 -33.38
CA LEU A 232 -19.67 61.88 -32.66
C LEU A 232 -19.76 60.74 -31.62
N ASP A 233 -20.85 60.68 -30.87
CA ASP A 233 -21.10 59.62 -29.89
C ASP A 233 -21.23 58.26 -30.56
N ALA A 234 -21.91 58.17 -31.71
CA ALA A 234 -22.01 56.93 -32.48
C ALA A 234 -20.65 56.45 -33.01
N ALA A 235 -19.79 57.38 -33.47
CA ALA A 235 -18.45 57.06 -33.94
C ALA A 235 -17.54 56.57 -32.80
N ILE A 236 -17.59 57.22 -31.63
CA ILE A 236 -16.82 56.84 -30.45
C ILE A 236 -17.26 55.46 -29.95
N LYS A 237 -18.57 55.20 -29.90
CA LYS A 237 -19.11 53.90 -29.43
C LYS A 237 -18.72 52.75 -30.35
N ASN A 238 -18.77 52.95 -31.67
CA ASN A 238 -18.33 51.96 -32.64
C ASN A 238 -16.82 51.68 -32.57
N LEU A 239 -16.00 52.70 -32.32
CA LEU A 239 -14.56 52.53 -32.16
C LEU A 239 -14.22 51.71 -30.90
N ILE A 240 -14.91 52.01 -29.79
CA ILE A 240 -14.74 51.31 -28.51
C ILE A 240 -15.18 49.85 -28.63
N ASP A 241 -16.35 49.57 -29.22
CA ASP A 241 -16.86 48.20 -29.36
C ASP A 241 -15.99 47.32 -30.27
N ALA A 242 -15.46 47.89 -31.36
CA ALA A 242 -14.63 47.15 -32.32
C ALA A 242 -13.22 46.84 -31.77
N THR A 243 -12.61 47.76 -31.02
CA THR A 243 -11.25 47.59 -30.51
C THR A 243 -11.20 46.83 -29.19
N THR A 244 -12.11 47.09 -28.24
CA THR A 244 -12.03 46.44 -26.92
C THR A 244 -12.44 44.97 -26.95
N LYS A 245 -13.47 44.61 -27.70
CA LYS A 245 -13.97 43.23 -27.74
C LYS A 245 -12.97 42.28 -28.41
N GLY A 246 -12.40 42.68 -29.55
CA GLY A 246 -11.45 41.85 -30.29
C GLY A 246 -10.09 41.70 -29.58
N LEU A 247 -9.64 42.73 -28.85
CA LEU A 247 -8.40 42.64 -28.08
C LEU A 247 -8.57 41.80 -26.81
N LEU A 248 -9.70 41.95 -26.11
CA LEU A 248 -9.99 41.17 -24.91
C LEU A 248 -10.12 39.67 -25.22
N GLU A 249 -10.75 39.33 -26.35
CA GLU A 249 -10.93 37.94 -26.79
C GLU A 249 -9.59 37.30 -27.18
N LYS A 250 -8.71 38.05 -27.85
CA LYS A 250 -7.33 37.61 -28.15
C LYS A 250 -6.49 37.43 -26.88
N VAL A 251 -6.55 38.38 -25.95
CA VAL A 251 -5.82 38.29 -24.67
C VAL A 251 -6.32 37.09 -23.85
N HIS A 252 -7.63 36.82 -23.85
CA HIS A 252 -8.18 35.63 -23.20
C HIS A 252 -7.70 34.33 -23.83
N GLU A 253 -7.66 34.24 -25.16
CA GLU A 253 -7.21 33.04 -25.86
C GLU A 253 -5.70 32.79 -25.65
N GLU A 254 -4.87 33.83 -25.80
CA GLU A 254 -3.43 33.75 -25.54
C GLU A 254 -3.14 33.39 -24.07
N SER A 255 -3.87 33.99 -23.13
CA SER A 255 -3.75 33.66 -21.70
C SER A 255 -4.18 32.21 -21.41
N ASN A 256 -5.23 31.71 -22.05
CA ASN A 256 -5.70 30.33 -21.85
C ASN A 256 -4.69 29.31 -22.41
N ILE A 257 -4.10 29.59 -23.58
CA ILE A 257 -3.05 28.76 -24.17
C ILE A 257 -1.82 28.71 -23.25
N ALA A 258 -1.34 29.88 -22.79
CA ALA A 258 -0.20 29.96 -21.88
C ALA A 258 -0.46 29.24 -20.54
N LEU A 259 -1.66 29.39 -19.97
CA LEU A 259 -2.05 28.69 -18.73
C LEU A 259 -2.07 27.18 -18.90
N ARG A 260 -2.60 26.66 -20.02
CA ARG A 260 -2.60 25.21 -20.30
C ARG A 260 -1.17 24.67 -20.42
N GLU A 261 -0.30 25.38 -21.13
CA GLU A 261 1.09 24.95 -21.27
C GLU A 261 1.84 24.90 -19.93
N ILE A 262 1.58 25.86 -19.03
CA ILE A 262 2.15 25.87 -17.67
C ILE A 262 1.60 24.70 -16.86
N ILE A 263 0.29 24.43 -16.92
CA ILE A 263 -0.36 23.32 -16.21
C ILE A 263 0.21 21.99 -16.68
N ASP A 264 0.35 21.77 -17.98
CA ASP A 264 0.89 20.51 -18.53
C ASP A 264 2.35 20.30 -18.10
N LYS A 265 3.18 21.34 -18.17
CA LYS A 265 4.58 21.29 -17.70
C LYS A 265 4.68 21.01 -16.20
N GLN A 266 3.77 21.54 -15.38
CA GLN A 266 3.75 21.24 -13.94
C GLN A 266 3.24 19.83 -13.66
N ALA A 267 2.22 19.36 -14.37
CA ALA A 267 1.69 18.02 -14.25
C ALA A 267 2.76 16.97 -14.60
N GLU A 268 3.55 17.17 -15.66
CA GLU A 268 4.67 16.29 -16.02
C GLU A 268 5.75 16.26 -14.93
N ARG A 269 6.13 17.42 -14.37
CA ARG A 269 7.11 17.49 -13.28
C ARG A 269 6.62 16.78 -12.03
N ILE A 270 5.36 16.97 -11.66
CA ILE A 270 4.73 16.30 -10.51
C ILE A 270 4.69 14.79 -10.75
N ALA A 271 4.28 14.35 -11.94
CA ALA A 271 4.23 12.93 -12.28
C ALA A 271 5.63 12.28 -12.27
N ALA A 272 6.65 12.96 -12.76
CA ALA A 272 8.04 12.49 -12.72
C ALA A 272 8.54 12.35 -11.27
N SER A 273 8.33 13.39 -10.44
CA SER A 273 8.70 13.38 -9.02
C SER A 273 7.99 12.26 -8.25
N LEU A 274 6.69 12.07 -8.48
CA LEU A 274 5.92 10.99 -7.86
C LEU A 274 6.44 9.62 -8.29
N ARG A 275 6.77 9.42 -9.57
CA ARG A 275 7.36 8.14 -10.02
C ARG A 275 8.69 7.85 -9.37
N GLU A 276 9.57 8.85 -9.29
CA GLU A 276 10.88 8.72 -8.64
C GLU A 276 10.74 8.41 -7.15
N GLU A 277 9.83 9.10 -6.46
CA GLU A 277 9.59 8.88 -5.03
C GLU A 277 8.91 7.55 -4.74
N VAL A 278 7.96 7.13 -5.57
CA VAL A 278 7.33 5.80 -5.50
C VAL A 278 8.36 4.69 -5.72
N LEU A 279 9.26 4.84 -6.71
CA LEU A 279 10.36 3.90 -6.94
C LEU A 279 11.34 3.84 -5.76
N LYS A 280 11.56 4.97 -5.07
CA LYS A 280 12.46 5.06 -3.91
C LYS A 280 11.82 4.54 -2.62
N LYS A 281 10.52 4.72 -2.43
CA LYS A 281 9.78 4.41 -1.19
C LYS A 281 9.07 3.06 -1.20
N ILE A 282 8.98 2.38 -2.33
CA ILE A 282 8.56 0.98 -2.37
C ILE A 282 9.85 0.14 -2.35
N PRO A 283 10.32 -0.37 -1.19
CA PRO A 283 11.25 -1.49 -1.20
C PRO A 283 10.65 -2.57 -2.10
N GLU A 284 11.49 -3.28 -2.87
CA GLU A 284 10.99 -4.36 -3.71
C GLU A 284 9.95 -5.17 -2.93
N PRO A 285 8.70 -5.32 -3.43
CA PRO A 285 7.60 -5.96 -2.70
C PRO A 285 8.00 -7.30 -2.09
N LYS A 286 8.96 -7.96 -2.73
CA LYS A 286 9.62 -9.19 -2.29
C LYS A 286 10.23 -9.09 -0.88
N GLN A 287 10.95 -8.02 -0.53
CA GLN A 287 11.59 -7.89 0.79
C GLN A 287 10.56 -7.72 1.91
N ILE A 288 9.53 -6.89 1.71
CA ILE A 288 8.46 -6.70 2.70
C ILE A 288 7.69 -8.00 2.90
N ILE A 289 7.39 -8.72 1.81
CA ILE A 289 6.69 -10.01 1.87
C ILE A 289 7.57 -11.07 2.53
N GLU A 290 8.86 -11.16 2.20
CA GLU A 290 9.79 -12.12 2.81
C GLU A 290 9.93 -11.87 4.31
N GLU A 291 10.06 -10.62 4.74
CA GLU A 291 10.19 -10.26 6.16
C GLU A 291 8.88 -10.51 6.93
N ALA A 292 7.74 -10.17 6.34
CA ALA A 292 6.42 -10.44 6.92
C ALA A 292 6.14 -11.95 7.02
N VAL A 293 6.44 -12.72 5.96
CA VAL A 293 6.27 -14.17 5.92
C VAL A 293 7.21 -14.87 6.91
N ALA A 294 8.48 -14.44 6.99
CA ALA A 294 9.43 -14.99 7.96
C ALA A 294 8.96 -14.75 9.40
N LYS A 295 8.49 -13.55 9.71
CA LYS A 295 7.95 -13.21 11.03
C LYS A 295 6.71 -14.03 11.38
N GLN A 296 5.78 -14.16 10.44
CA GLN A 296 4.55 -14.92 10.68
C GLN A 296 4.80 -16.42 10.77
N MET A 297 5.72 -16.96 9.96
CA MET A 297 6.15 -18.36 10.09
C MET A 297 6.81 -18.62 11.44
N GLY A 298 7.67 -17.72 11.94
CA GLY A 298 8.25 -17.85 13.28
C GLY A 298 7.19 -18.00 14.37
N ILE A 299 6.20 -17.09 14.38
CA ILE A 299 5.09 -17.14 15.35
C ILE A 299 4.29 -18.45 15.24
N LEU A 300 4.02 -18.89 14.01
CA LEU A 300 3.21 -20.10 13.76
C LEU A 300 3.97 -21.37 14.16
N VAL A 301 5.28 -21.42 13.91
CA VAL A 301 6.17 -22.49 14.35
C VAL A 301 6.23 -22.55 15.88
N ASP A 302 6.41 -21.41 16.55
CA ASP A 302 6.45 -21.36 18.03
C ASP A 302 5.12 -21.81 18.65
N GLN A 303 4.00 -21.38 18.09
CA GLN A 303 2.67 -21.83 18.52
C GLN A 303 2.47 -23.35 18.32
N LYS A 304 2.95 -23.89 17.20
CA LYS A 304 2.87 -25.33 16.90
C LYS A 304 3.80 -26.15 17.79
N ILE A 305 5.01 -25.69 18.04
CA ILE A 305 5.96 -26.34 18.95
C ILE A 305 5.39 -26.34 20.38
N SER A 306 4.84 -25.22 20.85
CA SER A 306 4.24 -25.14 22.18
C SER A 306 3.04 -26.10 22.33
N THR A 307 2.15 -26.14 21.33
CA THR A 307 0.99 -27.06 21.36
C THR A 307 1.40 -28.52 21.27
N LEU A 308 2.41 -28.86 20.46
CA LEU A 308 2.95 -30.22 20.38
C LEU A 308 3.64 -30.63 21.68
N SER A 309 4.44 -29.76 22.29
CA SER A 309 5.10 -30.03 23.58
C SER A 309 4.07 -30.35 24.66
N ASN A 310 3.03 -29.52 24.77
CA ASN A 310 1.96 -29.74 25.75
C ASN A 310 1.18 -31.05 25.52
N ASP A 311 0.93 -31.42 24.26
CA ASP A 311 0.27 -32.69 23.92
C ASP A 311 1.18 -33.90 24.23
N LEU A 312 2.49 -33.75 24.01
CA LEU A 312 3.48 -34.78 24.34
C LEU A 312 3.57 -34.99 25.85
N ASP A 313 3.69 -33.91 26.62
CA ASP A 313 3.76 -33.95 28.08
C ASP A 313 2.52 -34.61 28.68
N LYS A 314 1.34 -34.30 28.13
CA LYS A 314 0.09 -34.93 28.53
C LYS A 314 0.08 -36.44 28.24
N LYS A 315 0.50 -36.85 27.04
CA LYS A 315 0.57 -38.28 26.66
C LYS A 315 1.59 -39.04 27.50
N ILE A 316 2.71 -38.42 27.86
CA ILE A 316 3.72 -39.00 28.74
C ILE A 316 3.12 -39.20 30.14
N ALA A 317 2.37 -38.22 30.66
CA ALA A 317 1.67 -38.35 31.94
C ALA A 317 0.62 -39.47 31.91
N ASP A 318 -0.23 -39.51 30.88
CA ASP A 318 -1.25 -40.54 30.70
C ASP A 318 -0.63 -41.95 30.57
N ALA A 319 0.49 -42.06 29.84
CA ALA A 319 1.22 -43.31 29.69
C ALA A 319 1.86 -43.76 31.01
N LYS A 320 2.44 -42.82 31.77
CA LYS A 320 3.03 -43.09 33.08
C LYS A 320 1.98 -43.62 34.05
N ASP A 321 0.80 -43.01 34.09
CA ASP A 321 -0.31 -43.46 34.95
C ASP A 321 -0.82 -44.85 34.54
N SER A 322 -0.91 -45.13 33.23
CA SER A 322 -1.29 -46.45 32.71
C SER A 322 -0.28 -47.55 33.07
N ILE A 323 1.01 -47.25 32.94
CA ILE A 323 2.10 -48.16 33.34
C ILE A 323 2.05 -48.40 34.86
N LEU A 324 1.93 -47.35 35.66
CA LEU A 324 1.84 -47.46 37.12
C LEU A 324 0.67 -48.35 37.56
N LYS A 325 -0.49 -48.17 36.92
CA LYS A 325 -1.67 -48.99 37.17
C LYS A 325 -1.44 -50.46 36.78
N THR A 326 -0.87 -50.70 35.61
CA THR A 326 -0.59 -52.07 35.12
C THR A 326 0.43 -52.77 36.02
N VAL A 327 1.48 -52.08 36.47
CA VAL A 327 2.46 -52.62 37.41
C VAL A 327 1.82 -52.92 38.76
N LEU A 328 1.01 -52.02 39.33
CA LEU A 328 0.30 -52.28 40.59
C LEU A 328 -0.63 -53.51 40.48
N ASP A 329 -1.39 -53.60 39.38
CA ASP A 329 -2.31 -54.72 39.14
C ASP A 329 -1.53 -56.05 38.97
N SER A 330 -0.34 -56.01 38.34
CA SER A 330 0.56 -57.17 38.19
C SER A 330 1.22 -57.58 39.51
N THR A 331 1.47 -56.64 40.43
CA THR A 331 2.17 -56.91 41.70
C THR A 331 1.22 -57.42 42.79
N SER A 332 -0.10 -57.26 42.62
CA SER A 332 -1.10 -57.77 43.57
C SER A 332 -1.50 -59.24 43.34
N SER A 333 -0.98 -59.89 42.30
CA SER A 333 -1.29 -61.28 41.96
C SER A 333 -0.04 -62.08 41.56
N GLY A 334 0.85 -62.35 42.51
CA GLY A 334 1.97 -63.26 42.27
C GLY A 334 3.10 -63.16 43.27
N THR A 335 3.04 -63.99 44.31
CA THR A 335 4.23 -64.44 45.05
C THR A 335 5.20 -65.12 44.09
N GLY A 336 6.35 -64.51 43.84
CA GLY A 336 7.37 -65.05 42.94
C GLY A 336 8.59 -64.14 42.89
N ASP A 337 9.48 -64.37 43.86
CA ASP A 337 10.74 -63.70 44.12
C ASP A 337 11.72 -63.82 42.94
N VAL A 338 11.78 -62.83 42.04
CA VAL A 338 12.97 -62.52 41.22
C VAL A 338 12.98 -61.01 40.96
N LYS A 339 13.81 -60.29 41.72
CA LYS A 339 14.07 -58.86 41.53
C LYS A 339 15.40 -58.70 40.78
N PRO A 340 15.43 -58.46 39.46
CA PRO A 340 16.63 -57.91 38.83
C PRO A 340 16.67 -56.42 39.21
N SER A 341 17.40 -56.08 40.27
CA SER A 341 17.73 -54.68 40.56
C SER A 341 18.71 -54.19 39.51
N PHE A 342 18.19 -53.66 38.40
CA PHE A 342 18.96 -52.71 37.59
C PHE A 342 19.10 -51.46 38.45
N GLU A 343 20.24 -51.34 39.13
CA GLU A 343 20.60 -50.19 39.93
C GLU A 343 20.89 -49.04 38.94
N VAL A 344 19.85 -48.27 38.61
CA VAL A 344 19.96 -47.11 37.72
C VAL A 344 20.50 -45.95 38.54
N ASP A 345 21.72 -45.54 38.26
CA ASP A 345 22.34 -44.39 38.89
C ASP A 345 21.81 -43.08 38.29
N ASP A 346 21.65 -42.07 39.14
CA ASP A 346 21.30 -40.73 38.70
C ASP A 346 22.54 -39.98 38.14
N LEU A 347 22.79 -40.16 36.84
CA LEU A 347 23.93 -39.55 36.14
C LEU A 347 23.98 -38.02 36.20
N THR A 348 22.90 -37.34 36.60
CA THR A 348 22.89 -35.88 36.78
C THR A 348 23.74 -35.40 37.96
N LYS A 349 24.18 -36.32 38.83
CA LYS A 349 25.12 -36.02 39.92
C LYS A 349 26.55 -35.72 39.45
N VAL A 350 26.90 -36.06 38.21
CA VAL A 350 28.18 -35.69 37.60
C VAL A 350 28.13 -34.24 37.13
N TYR A 351 29.02 -33.39 37.64
CA TYR A 351 29.01 -31.97 37.34
C TYR A 351 29.24 -31.72 35.84
N GLY A 352 28.28 -31.03 35.21
CA GLY A 352 28.26 -30.73 33.78
C GLY A 352 27.45 -31.72 32.93
N ILE A 353 26.94 -32.81 33.51
CA ILE A 353 25.94 -33.69 32.90
C ILE A 353 24.53 -33.19 33.31
N GLY A 354 23.92 -32.40 32.43
CA GLY A 354 22.52 -32.00 32.58
C GLY A 354 21.55 -33.10 32.15
N THR A 355 20.25 -32.86 32.34
CA THR A 355 19.16 -33.80 31.97
C THR A 355 19.26 -34.27 30.51
N THR A 356 19.60 -33.38 29.58
CA THR A 356 19.78 -33.72 28.16
C THR A 356 20.91 -34.74 27.93
N PHE A 357 22.02 -34.62 28.65
CA PHE A 357 23.13 -35.57 28.52
C PHE A 357 22.85 -36.88 29.24
N ALA A 358 22.17 -36.85 30.38
CA ALA A 358 21.70 -38.06 31.06
C ALA A 358 20.75 -38.88 30.17
N VAL A 359 19.82 -38.23 29.45
CA VAL A 359 18.92 -38.92 28.50
C VAL A 359 19.73 -39.59 27.38
N ARG A 360 20.70 -38.90 26.78
CA ARG A 360 21.54 -39.48 25.71
C ARG A 360 22.38 -40.67 26.20
N LEU A 361 22.90 -40.61 27.41
CA LEU A 361 23.64 -41.73 28.02
C LEU A 361 22.70 -42.92 28.25
N ASN A 362 21.48 -42.68 28.74
CA ASN A 362 20.48 -43.72 28.90
C ASN A 362 20.03 -44.34 27.57
N GLU A 363 19.88 -43.53 26.51
CA GLU A 363 19.60 -43.99 25.14
C GLU A 363 20.73 -44.86 24.58
N ALA A 364 21.97 -44.59 24.96
CA ALA A 364 23.14 -45.40 24.67
C ALA A 364 23.33 -46.59 25.63
N HIS A 365 22.31 -46.91 26.46
CA HIS A 365 22.32 -47.97 27.46
C HIS A 365 23.40 -47.84 28.54
N ILE A 366 23.87 -46.63 28.84
CA ILE A 366 24.78 -46.32 29.94
C ILE A 366 23.93 -45.79 31.09
N ASN A 367 23.70 -46.61 32.11
CA ASN A 367 22.76 -46.31 33.19
C ASN A 367 23.39 -46.35 34.59
N SER A 368 24.70 -46.64 34.70
CA SER A 368 25.44 -46.65 35.96
C SER A 368 26.71 -45.79 35.92
N TYR A 369 27.17 -45.31 37.08
CA TYR A 369 28.46 -44.59 37.15
C TYR A 369 29.63 -45.48 36.74
N LYS A 370 29.50 -46.80 36.93
CA LYS A 370 30.53 -47.79 36.58
C LYS A 370 30.70 -47.91 35.07
N GLU A 371 29.60 -47.96 34.33
CA GLU A 371 29.62 -47.96 32.86
C GLU A 371 30.15 -46.63 32.34
N LEU A 372 29.70 -45.51 32.92
CA LEU A 372 30.18 -44.18 32.55
C LEU A 372 31.71 -44.02 32.77
N ALA A 373 32.24 -44.59 33.85
CA ALA A 373 33.65 -44.57 34.19
C ALA A 373 34.53 -45.47 33.30
N ALA A 374 33.94 -46.46 32.63
CA ALA A 374 34.63 -47.40 31.76
C ALA A 374 34.84 -46.87 30.32
N LEU A 375 34.09 -45.84 29.93
CA LEU A 375 34.15 -45.26 28.59
C LEU A 375 35.39 -44.38 28.39
N SER A 376 35.90 -44.39 27.16
CA SER A 376 36.92 -43.44 26.74
C SER A 376 36.33 -42.04 26.52
N HIS A 377 37.20 -41.03 26.53
CA HIS A 377 36.77 -39.64 26.29
C HIS A 377 36.21 -39.45 24.88
N ASP A 378 36.66 -40.25 23.90
CA ASP A 378 36.26 -40.14 22.50
C ASP A 378 34.89 -40.79 22.28
N GLU A 379 34.63 -41.96 22.86
CA GLU A 379 33.30 -42.61 22.84
C GLU A 379 32.25 -41.73 23.51
N LEU A 380 32.61 -41.10 24.63
CA LEU A 380 31.71 -40.20 25.34
C LEU A 380 31.43 -38.90 24.56
N ALA A 381 32.39 -38.45 23.74
CA ALA A 381 32.23 -37.31 22.83
C ALA A 381 31.25 -37.62 21.70
N GLU A 382 31.35 -38.83 21.15
CA GLU A 382 30.46 -39.33 20.11
C GLU A 382 29.02 -39.45 20.61
N ILE A 383 28.81 -40.11 21.76
CA ILE A 383 27.48 -40.31 22.35
C ILE A 383 26.81 -38.99 22.74
N LEU A 384 27.57 -38.07 23.34
CA LEU A 384 27.01 -36.80 23.81
C LEU A 384 26.94 -35.73 22.72
N HIS A 385 27.53 -35.98 21.53
CA HIS A 385 27.69 -34.99 20.46
C HIS A 385 28.35 -33.69 20.95
N VAL A 386 29.45 -33.80 21.69
CA VAL A 386 30.24 -32.67 22.20
C VAL A 386 31.72 -32.88 21.90
N SER A 387 32.53 -31.82 21.97
CA SER A 387 33.98 -31.95 21.76
C SER A 387 34.66 -32.71 22.91
N VAL A 388 35.69 -33.48 22.56
CA VAL A 388 36.55 -34.21 23.52
C VAL A 388 37.14 -33.26 24.57
N ASP A 389 37.51 -32.03 24.15
CA ASP A 389 38.04 -31.00 25.06
C ASP A 389 37.04 -30.60 26.14
N ARG A 390 35.74 -30.56 25.80
CA ARG A 390 34.69 -30.26 26.77
C ARG A 390 34.57 -31.37 27.82
N ILE A 391 34.66 -32.64 27.38
CA ILE A 391 34.60 -33.79 28.28
C ILE A 391 35.80 -33.82 29.21
N LYS A 392 37.01 -33.56 28.68
CA LYS A 392 38.23 -33.43 29.49
C LYS A 392 38.14 -32.25 30.45
N LYS A 393 37.64 -31.10 30.01
CA LYS A 393 37.49 -29.90 30.83
C LYS A 393 36.57 -30.12 32.02
N TYR A 394 35.47 -30.85 31.83
CA TYR A 394 34.56 -31.18 32.92
C TYR A 394 34.88 -32.52 33.60
N GLN A 395 35.92 -33.23 33.18
CA GLN A 395 36.40 -34.45 33.85
C GLN A 395 35.30 -35.50 34.10
N PHE A 396 34.38 -35.70 33.15
CA PHE A 396 33.20 -36.55 33.34
C PHE A 396 33.54 -37.98 33.77
N VAL A 397 34.57 -38.59 33.18
CA VAL A 397 35.03 -39.94 33.50
C VAL A 397 35.63 -40.03 34.91
N GLU A 398 36.42 -39.03 35.32
CA GLU A 398 37.07 -39.02 36.64
C GLU A 398 36.05 -38.77 37.76
N GLN A 399 35.07 -37.91 37.52
CA GLN A 399 33.95 -37.71 38.46
C GLN A 399 33.09 -38.96 38.61
N ALA A 400 32.84 -39.69 37.51
CA ALA A 400 32.10 -40.96 37.56
C ALA A 400 32.86 -41.99 38.41
N LYS A 401 34.19 -42.12 38.25
CA LYS A 401 35.03 -42.99 39.09
C LYS A 401 34.96 -42.61 40.58
N GLU A 402 34.96 -41.32 40.90
CA GLU A 402 34.84 -40.86 42.29
C GLU A 402 33.48 -41.23 42.88
N LEU A 403 32.39 -41.10 42.11
CA LEU A 403 31.06 -41.51 42.55
C LEU A 403 30.94 -43.02 42.74
N VAL A 404 31.56 -43.84 41.88
CA VAL A 404 31.63 -45.30 42.09
C VAL A 404 32.29 -45.62 43.42
N LEU A 405 33.47 -45.04 43.70
CA LEU A 405 34.19 -45.26 44.97
C LEU A 405 33.38 -44.79 46.20
N LYS A 406 32.59 -43.73 46.05
CA LYS A 406 31.74 -43.21 47.12
C LYS A 406 30.55 -44.13 47.39
N THR A 407 29.92 -44.65 46.34
CA THR A 407 28.80 -45.58 46.45
C THR A 407 29.27 -46.92 47.04
N GLU A 408 30.43 -47.45 46.61
CA GLU A 408 31.03 -48.69 47.14
C GLU A 408 31.50 -48.59 48.59
N ARG A 409 31.70 -47.38 49.14
CA ARG A 409 32.02 -47.19 50.57
C ARG A 409 30.79 -47.14 51.48
N ILE A 410 29.61 -46.95 50.91
CA ILE A 410 28.35 -46.77 51.65
C ILE A 410 27.52 -48.06 51.62
N ALA A 411 27.70 -48.90 50.59
CA ALA A 411 27.24 -50.29 50.55
C ALA A 411 28.15 -51.19 51.39
#